data_AF-A0A2V5L9W1-F1
#
_entry.id   AF-A0A2V5L9W1-F1
#
_cell.length_a   1.000
_cell.length_b   1.000
_cell.length_c   1.000
_cell.angle_alpha   90.00
_cell.angle_beta   90.00
_cell.angle_gamma   90.00
#
_symmetry.space_group_name_H-M   'P 1'
#
loop_
_entity.id
_entity.type
_entity.pdbx_description
1 polymer ?
#
loop_
_entity_poly.entity_id
_entity_poly.type
_entity_poly.pdbx_seq_one_letter_code
_entity_poly.pdbx_strand_id
1 'polypeptide(L)'
;MTAVQDPGRASKVVQAAESFLARLGEHGTAENQLCVTLGAWERALAHWPEHPDTPMCGYLVASLCNTPVRDAVLVSLATTPEMSLAGMVGTGYLQPDTLAPAVPPNWYGGSQAAGYDIEVLDESDDAIAAAAELFGDVLLGGSAGDGRPSRAPNWTRMDLAEELLLFLTGSVDGPGKAPLLCMLGWVQWCRGRGTWAGMYFQASQEFIPGYKLANLLERLLDVGYIAAWAKDHETAWPGQRRQGEAA
;
A
#
# COMPACT_ATOMS: atom_id res chain seq x y z
N MET A 1 0.42 -17.27 -10.24
CA MET A 1 0.81 -15.89 -10.62
C MET A 1 -0.18 -15.39 -11.65
N THR A 2 -0.82 -14.27 -11.35
CA THR A 2 -2.03 -13.77 -12.00
C THR A 2 -1.74 -13.36 -13.45
N ALA A 3 -2.20 -14.16 -14.41
CA ALA A 3 -2.16 -13.78 -15.82
C ALA A 3 -2.92 -12.46 -16.02
N VAL A 4 -2.44 -11.64 -16.96
CA VAL A 4 -3.17 -10.44 -17.37
C VAL A 4 -4.54 -10.87 -17.90
N GLN A 5 -5.61 -10.29 -17.35
CA GLN A 5 -6.97 -10.68 -17.73
C GLN A 5 -7.37 -10.10 -19.09
N ASP A 6 -6.93 -8.87 -19.39
CA ASP A 6 -7.17 -8.17 -20.65
C ASP A 6 -5.88 -7.44 -21.09
N PRO A 7 -5.13 -7.98 -22.07
CA PRO A 7 -3.90 -7.37 -22.57
C PRO A 7 -4.08 -5.96 -23.14
N GLY A 8 -5.25 -5.68 -23.73
CA GLY A 8 -5.58 -4.36 -24.27
C GLY A 8 -5.76 -3.32 -23.16
N ARG A 9 -6.44 -3.69 -22.07
CA ARG A 9 -6.51 -2.86 -20.87
C ARG A 9 -5.14 -2.68 -20.23
N ALA A 10 -4.36 -3.75 -20.08
CA ALA A 10 -3.05 -3.69 -19.45
C ALA A 10 -2.09 -2.74 -20.15
N SER A 11 -2.06 -2.77 -21.49
CA SER A 11 -1.26 -1.84 -22.29
C SER A 11 -1.67 -0.37 -22.03
N LYS A 12 -2.97 -0.10 -21.90
CA LYS A 12 -3.47 1.25 -21.61
C LYS A 12 -3.15 1.69 -20.17
N VAL A 13 -3.16 0.78 -19.20
CA VAL A 13 -2.76 1.08 -17.82
C VAL A 13 -1.27 1.42 -17.74
N VAL A 14 -0.42 0.67 -18.45
CA VAL A 14 1.02 0.99 -18.56
C VAL A 14 1.22 2.39 -19.16
N GLN A 15 0.56 2.69 -20.28
CA GLN A 15 0.64 4.01 -20.91
C GLN A 15 0.13 5.12 -19.98
N ALA A 16 -0.94 4.88 -19.23
CA ALA A 16 -1.43 5.84 -18.25
C ALA A 16 -0.42 6.06 -17.11
N ALA A 17 0.20 4.99 -16.60
CA ALA A 17 1.21 5.07 -15.54
C ALA A 17 2.43 5.90 -15.99
N GLU A 18 2.91 5.71 -17.22
CA GLU A 18 4.04 6.45 -17.80
C GLU A 18 3.85 7.97 -17.72
N SER A 19 2.61 8.47 -17.85
CA SER A 19 2.31 9.90 -17.76
C SER A 19 2.53 10.51 -16.37
N PHE A 20 2.58 9.68 -15.33
CA PHE A 20 2.74 10.10 -13.93
C PHE A 20 4.13 9.82 -13.35
N LEU A 21 4.88 8.85 -13.90
CA LEU A 21 6.13 8.34 -13.32
C LEU A 21 7.14 9.44 -12.98
N ALA A 22 7.38 10.39 -13.90
CA ALA A 22 8.37 11.45 -13.68
C ALA A 22 7.98 12.35 -12.49
N ARG A 23 6.72 12.81 -12.44
CA ARG A 23 6.25 13.72 -11.38
C ARG A 23 6.14 13.04 -10.03
N LEU A 24 5.64 11.81 -9.98
CA LEU A 24 5.54 11.04 -8.74
C LEU A 24 6.92 10.57 -8.25
N GLY A 25 7.87 10.36 -9.16
CA GLY A 25 9.26 10.10 -8.81
C GLY A 25 9.93 11.32 -8.16
N GLU A 26 9.71 12.51 -8.71
CA GLU A 26 10.34 13.75 -8.22
C GLU A 26 9.64 14.34 -6.99
N HIS A 27 8.31 14.33 -6.95
CA HIS A 27 7.51 15.03 -5.96
C HIS A 27 6.59 14.12 -5.16
N GLY A 28 6.69 12.79 -5.28
CA GLY A 28 5.78 11.85 -4.61
C GLY A 28 5.71 12.03 -3.09
N THR A 29 6.80 12.52 -2.48
CA THR A 29 6.91 12.81 -1.04
C THR A 29 6.61 14.26 -0.66
N ALA A 30 6.29 15.14 -1.62
CA ALA A 30 5.74 16.46 -1.30
C ALA A 30 4.43 16.28 -0.53
N GLU A 31 4.20 17.07 0.51
CA GLU A 31 3.05 16.91 1.42
C GLU A 31 1.72 16.86 0.67
N ASN A 32 1.39 17.90 -0.09
CA ASN A 32 0.18 17.93 -0.89
C ASN A 32 0.08 16.79 -1.95
N GLN A 33 1.21 16.32 -2.49
CA GLN A 33 1.22 15.19 -3.42
C GLN A 33 0.93 13.86 -2.73
N LEU A 34 1.47 13.65 -1.52
CA LEU A 34 1.25 12.45 -0.74
C LEU A 34 -0.22 12.38 -0.27
N CYS A 35 -0.81 13.50 0.14
CA CYS A 35 -2.25 13.58 0.47
C CYS A 35 -3.12 13.14 -0.70
N VAL A 36 -2.87 13.62 -1.92
CA VAL A 36 -3.57 13.15 -3.13
C VAL A 36 -3.38 11.66 -3.34
N THR A 37 -2.16 11.16 -3.17
CA THR A 37 -1.84 9.75 -3.41
C THR A 37 -2.59 8.85 -2.43
N LEU A 38 -2.53 9.16 -1.13
CA LEU A 38 -3.24 8.42 -0.09
C LEU A 38 -4.76 8.52 -0.27
N GLY A 39 -5.28 9.69 -0.64
CA GLY A 39 -6.70 9.86 -0.97
C GLY A 39 -7.14 9.02 -2.18
N ALA A 40 -6.31 8.92 -3.22
CA ALA A 40 -6.61 8.08 -4.39
C ALA A 40 -6.67 6.58 -4.04
N TRP A 41 -5.75 6.11 -3.19
CA TRP A 41 -5.80 4.76 -2.65
C TRP A 41 -7.00 4.53 -1.74
N GLU A 42 -7.33 5.49 -0.86
CA GLU A 42 -8.51 5.44 0.01
C GLU A 42 -9.79 5.31 -0.82
N ARG A 43 -9.94 6.15 -1.84
CA ARG A 43 -11.07 6.10 -2.76
C ARG A 43 -11.19 4.76 -3.44
N ALA A 44 -10.10 4.26 -4.02
CA ALA A 44 -10.11 2.98 -4.73
C ALA A 44 -10.49 1.81 -3.80
N LEU A 45 -10.11 1.90 -2.53
CA LEU A 45 -10.43 0.89 -1.53
C LEU A 45 -11.87 1.01 -1.01
N ALA A 46 -12.34 2.22 -0.71
CA ALA A 46 -13.68 2.49 -0.18
C ALA A 46 -14.79 2.19 -1.19
N HIS A 47 -14.52 2.33 -2.49
CA HIS A 47 -15.46 2.01 -3.57
C HIS A 47 -15.41 0.55 -4.02
N TRP A 48 -14.50 -0.28 -3.50
CA TRP A 48 -14.41 -1.68 -3.88
C TRP A 48 -15.74 -2.42 -3.61
N PRO A 49 -16.28 -3.25 -4.53
CA PRO A 49 -15.65 -3.83 -5.72
C PRO A 49 -15.82 -3.02 -7.03
N GLU A 50 -16.19 -1.74 -6.98
CA GLU A 50 -16.18 -0.89 -8.16
C GLU A 50 -14.74 -0.68 -8.63
N HIS A 51 -14.39 -1.33 -9.75
CA HIS A 51 -13.03 -1.30 -10.26
C HIS A 51 -12.62 0.11 -10.72
N PRO A 52 -11.41 0.59 -10.33
CA PRO A 52 -10.92 1.87 -10.83
C PRO A 52 -10.76 1.85 -12.36
N ASP A 53 -10.98 3.00 -12.98
CA ASP A 53 -10.79 3.16 -14.42
C ASP A 53 -9.30 3.09 -14.81
N THR A 54 -9.02 3.05 -16.11
CA THR A 54 -7.64 2.89 -16.61
C THR A 54 -6.69 4.00 -16.12
N PRO A 55 -7.05 5.30 -16.17
CA PRO A 55 -6.19 6.35 -15.64
C PRO A 55 -5.93 6.24 -14.13
N MET A 56 -6.95 5.93 -13.32
CA MET A 56 -6.76 5.71 -11.89
C MET A 56 -5.83 4.52 -11.63
N CYS A 57 -6.02 3.40 -12.34
CA CYS A 57 -5.09 2.27 -12.25
C CYS A 57 -3.65 2.68 -12.56
N GLY A 58 -3.44 3.46 -13.63
CA GLY A 58 -2.12 3.95 -14.01
C GLY A 58 -1.49 4.83 -12.93
N TYR A 59 -2.27 5.73 -12.33
CA TYR A 59 -1.81 6.58 -11.23
C TYR A 59 -1.42 5.77 -9.99
N LEU A 60 -2.29 4.85 -9.54
CA LEU A 60 -2.02 4.00 -8.38
C LEU A 60 -0.75 3.18 -8.58
N VAL A 61 -0.57 2.56 -9.74
CA VAL A 61 0.66 1.79 -10.05
C VAL A 61 1.90 2.68 -10.09
N ALA A 62 1.82 3.85 -10.75
CA ALA A 62 2.94 4.77 -10.84
C ALA A 62 3.38 5.30 -9.46
N SER A 63 2.43 5.50 -8.54
CA SER A 63 2.73 5.97 -7.17
C SER A 63 3.65 5.01 -6.41
N LEU A 64 3.53 3.70 -6.66
CA LEU A 64 4.32 2.68 -5.97
C LEU A 64 5.78 2.59 -6.47
N CYS A 65 6.13 3.28 -7.55
CA CYS A 65 7.52 3.38 -8.01
C CYS A 65 8.37 4.29 -7.10
N ASN A 66 7.74 5.16 -6.30
CA ASN A 66 8.41 5.94 -5.28
C ASN A 66 8.41 5.14 -3.96
N THR A 67 9.60 4.83 -3.41
CA THR A 67 9.74 3.90 -2.28
C THR A 67 9.07 4.40 -0.99
N PRO A 68 9.35 5.63 -0.50
CA PRO A 68 8.63 6.18 0.65
C PRO A 68 7.11 6.23 0.45
N VAL A 69 6.63 6.55 -0.77
CA VAL A 69 5.20 6.56 -1.08
C VAL A 69 4.59 5.17 -1.00
N ARG A 70 5.25 4.15 -1.57
CA ARG A 70 4.81 2.75 -1.47
C ARG A 70 4.70 2.31 0.00
N ASP A 71 5.67 2.68 0.82
CA ASP A 71 5.69 2.31 2.24
C ASP A 71 4.57 3.03 3.01
N ALA A 72 4.29 4.29 2.70
CA ALA A 72 3.11 4.99 3.21
C ALA A 72 1.80 4.30 2.78
N VAL A 73 1.68 3.89 1.52
CA VAL A 73 0.50 3.11 1.07
C VAL A 73 0.37 1.84 1.89
N LEU A 74 1.43 1.04 2.07
CA LEU A 74 1.40 -0.16 2.93
C LEU A 74 0.89 0.15 4.35
N VAL A 75 1.39 1.21 4.97
CA VAL A 75 0.97 1.61 6.31
C VAL A 75 -0.50 2.01 6.34
N SER A 76 -0.96 2.78 5.35
CA SER A 76 -2.36 3.17 5.22
C SER A 76 -3.28 1.96 5.06
N LEU A 77 -2.87 0.89 4.35
CA LEU A 77 -3.68 -0.31 4.14
C LEU A 77 -3.90 -1.10 5.44
N ALA A 78 -2.96 -1.06 6.37
CA ALA A 78 -3.08 -1.70 7.68
C ALA A 78 -3.67 -0.78 8.77
N THR A 79 -3.75 0.53 8.54
CA THR A 79 -4.20 1.52 9.52
C THR A 79 -5.24 2.45 8.91
N THR A 80 -4.92 3.73 8.74
CA THR A 80 -5.67 4.78 8.04
C THR A 80 -4.70 5.66 7.25
N PRO A 81 -5.14 6.35 6.19
CA PRO A 81 -4.28 7.27 5.45
C PRO A 81 -3.72 8.41 6.32
N GLU A 82 -4.48 8.92 7.29
CA GLU A 82 -4.06 10.00 8.19
C GLU A 82 -2.93 9.54 9.14
N MET A 83 -3.05 8.34 9.71
CA MET A 83 -1.99 7.74 10.53
C MET A 83 -0.72 7.52 9.72
N SER A 84 -0.86 7.09 8.45
CA SER A 84 0.28 6.96 7.55
C SER A 84 0.93 8.31 7.23
N LEU A 85 0.14 9.37 7.00
CA LEU A 85 0.65 10.70 6.72
C LEU A 85 1.40 11.26 7.93
N ALA A 86 0.84 11.15 9.13
CA ALA A 86 1.50 11.53 10.38
C ALA A 86 2.82 10.75 10.59
N GLY A 87 2.86 9.46 10.27
CA GLY A 87 4.09 8.67 10.32
C GLY A 87 5.14 9.13 9.30
N MET A 88 4.73 9.58 8.13
CA MET A 88 5.63 10.17 7.11
C MET A 88 6.21 11.51 7.55
N VAL A 89 5.44 12.32 8.28
CA VAL A 89 5.95 13.54 8.95
C VAL A 89 7.01 13.16 9.98
N GLY A 90 6.69 12.26 10.91
CA GLY A 90 7.59 11.93 12.03
C GLY A 90 8.86 11.16 11.61
N THR A 91 8.85 10.48 10.47
CA THR A 91 10.05 9.84 9.90
C THR A 91 10.94 10.80 9.11
N GLY A 92 10.48 12.03 8.84
CA GLY A 92 11.26 13.06 8.14
C GLY A 92 11.40 12.83 6.63
N TYR A 93 10.54 12.00 6.02
CA TYR A 93 10.55 11.76 4.57
C TYR A 93 9.77 12.80 3.76
N LEU A 94 8.93 13.60 4.42
CA LEU A 94 8.07 14.57 3.75
C LEU A 94 8.90 15.74 3.20
N GLN A 95 8.62 16.10 1.95
CA GLN A 95 9.16 17.27 1.28
C GLN A 95 8.14 18.41 1.31
N PRO A 96 8.59 19.67 1.15
CA PRO A 96 7.67 20.79 0.97
C PRO A 96 6.73 20.58 -0.21
N ASP A 97 5.57 21.24 -0.15
CA ASP A 97 4.57 21.22 -1.21
C ASP A 97 5.13 21.46 -2.61
N THR A 98 4.57 20.74 -3.59
CA THR A 98 4.82 21.01 -5.00
C THR A 98 3.76 21.94 -5.57
N LEU A 99 4.15 22.81 -6.51
CA LEU A 99 3.24 23.75 -7.17
C LEU A 99 2.19 23.07 -8.05
N ALA A 100 2.47 21.85 -8.53
CA ALA A 100 1.65 21.15 -9.50
C ALA A 100 1.59 19.64 -9.19
N PRO A 101 0.83 19.23 -8.15
CA PRO A 101 0.67 17.83 -7.84
C PRO A 101 0.09 17.07 -9.04
N ALA A 102 0.69 15.92 -9.35
CA ALA A 102 0.12 14.93 -10.23
C ALA A 102 -1.15 14.36 -9.59
N VAL A 103 -2.26 14.45 -10.31
CA VAL A 103 -3.55 13.92 -9.87
C VAL A 103 -4.15 13.01 -10.95
N PRO A 104 -4.92 11.98 -10.58
CA PRO A 104 -5.73 11.23 -11.54
C PRO A 104 -6.66 12.18 -12.32
N PRO A 105 -7.06 11.85 -13.56
CA PRO A 105 -8.08 12.62 -14.27
C PRO A 105 -9.37 12.72 -13.44
N ASN A 106 -10.02 13.88 -13.48
CA ASN A 106 -11.25 14.17 -12.72
C ASN A 106 -11.12 14.18 -11.19
N TRP A 107 -9.89 14.17 -10.64
CA TRP A 107 -9.67 14.22 -9.19
C TRP A 107 -10.40 15.39 -8.53
N TYR A 108 -10.02 16.63 -8.87
CA TYR A 108 -10.69 17.83 -8.38
C TYR A 108 -11.88 18.26 -9.27
N GLY A 109 -11.76 18.11 -10.59
CA GLY A 109 -12.77 18.59 -11.55
C GLY A 109 -14.02 17.72 -11.68
N GLY A 110 -14.00 16.49 -11.18
CA GLY A 110 -15.11 15.54 -11.25
C GLY A 110 -15.54 14.98 -9.90
N SER A 111 -15.25 15.69 -8.79
CA SER A 111 -15.61 15.32 -7.41
C SER A 111 -15.01 14.01 -6.89
N GLN A 112 -14.03 13.40 -7.57
CA GLN A 112 -13.44 12.15 -7.09
C GLN A 112 -12.67 12.34 -5.78
N ALA A 113 -12.10 13.51 -5.54
CA ALA A 113 -11.43 13.87 -4.29
C ALA A 113 -12.40 14.09 -3.11
N ALA A 114 -13.70 14.32 -3.37
CA ALA A 114 -14.63 14.71 -2.32
C ALA A 114 -14.76 13.61 -1.26
N GLY A 115 -14.42 13.93 -0.01
CA GLY A 115 -14.42 12.99 1.11
C GLY A 115 -13.16 12.13 1.22
N TYR A 116 -12.13 12.42 0.42
CA TYR A 116 -10.83 11.75 0.43
C TYR A 116 -9.67 12.75 0.58
N ASP A 117 -9.97 13.89 1.21
CA ASP A 117 -8.96 14.86 1.63
C ASP A 117 -8.25 14.29 2.87
N ILE A 118 -6.95 14.01 2.73
CA ILE A 118 -6.13 13.42 3.78
C ILE A 118 -5.33 14.52 4.45
N GLU A 119 -5.40 14.60 5.77
CA GLU A 119 -4.68 15.55 6.60
C GLU A 119 -4.14 14.89 7.87
N VAL A 120 -3.18 15.55 8.51
CA VAL A 120 -2.69 15.13 9.83
C VAL A 120 -3.71 15.58 10.88
N LEU A 121 -4.32 14.62 11.58
CA LEU A 121 -5.38 14.91 12.55
C LEU A 121 -4.86 15.47 13.88
N ASP A 122 -3.63 15.10 14.26
CA ASP A 122 -2.97 15.55 15.49
C ASP A 122 -1.50 15.87 15.19
N GLU A 123 -1.18 17.16 15.19
CA GLU A 123 0.16 17.69 14.89
C GLU A 123 1.05 17.81 16.14
N SER A 124 0.62 17.32 17.31
CA SER A 124 1.45 17.35 18.50
C SER A 124 2.70 16.47 18.35
N ASP A 125 3.83 16.93 18.91
CA ASP A 125 5.10 16.20 18.85
C ASP A 125 4.98 14.74 19.33
N ASP A 126 4.19 14.50 20.39
CA ASP A 126 3.93 13.17 20.94
C ASP A 126 3.14 12.29 19.96
N ALA A 127 2.13 12.83 19.29
CA ALA A 127 1.35 12.10 18.30
C ALA A 127 2.16 11.77 17.05
N ILE A 128 2.97 12.72 16.58
CA ILE A 128 3.87 12.53 15.43
C ILE A 128 4.94 11.47 15.74
N ALA A 129 5.53 11.51 16.93
CA ALA A 129 6.49 10.49 17.37
C ALA A 129 5.85 9.10 17.45
N ALA A 130 4.66 8.99 18.04
CA ALA A 130 3.92 7.73 18.10
C ALA A 130 3.53 7.20 16.72
N ALA A 131 3.15 8.08 15.78
CA ALA A 131 2.85 7.70 14.41
C ALA A 131 4.09 7.21 13.66
N ALA A 132 5.27 7.79 13.90
CA ALA A 132 6.54 7.33 13.33
C ALA A 132 6.95 5.94 13.85
N GLU A 133 6.77 5.68 15.16
CA GLU A 133 6.97 4.34 15.74
C GLU A 133 6.03 3.32 15.09
N LEU A 134 4.73 3.64 15.02
CA LEU A 134 3.73 2.79 14.38
C LEU A 134 4.04 2.52 12.91
N PHE A 135 4.55 3.51 12.18
CA PHE A 135 4.92 3.37 10.78
C PHE A 135 5.96 2.25 10.60
N GLY A 136 7.00 2.25 11.43
CA GLY A 136 8.02 1.19 11.45
C GLY A 136 7.45 -0.17 11.84
N ASP A 137 6.65 -0.20 12.91
CA ASP A 137 6.02 -1.44 13.40
C ASP A 137 5.15 -2.10 12.34
N VAL A 138 4.32 -1.31 11.65
CA VAL A 138 3.44 -1.82 10.59
C VAL A 138 4.27 -2.46 9.47
N LEU A 139 5.32 -1.80 8.98
CA LEU A 139 6.17 -2.36 7.92
C LEU A 139 6.82 -3.69 8.33
N LEU A 140 7.12 -3.87 9.62
CA LEU A 140 7.68 -5.09 10.21
C LEU A 140 6.61 -6.12 10.66
N GLY A 141 5.34 -5.89 10.33
CA GLY A 141 4.25 -6.81 10.67
C GLY A 141 3.91 -6.82 12.17
N GLY A 142 4.06 -5.68 12.84
CA GLY A 142 3.80 -5.39 14.26
C GLY A 142 5.07 -5.32 15.12
N SER A 143 4.94 -4.75 16.33
CA SER A 143 6.04 -4.68 17.31
C SER A 143 6.36 -6.06 17.88
N ALA A 144 7.63 -6.45 17.82
CA ALA A 144 8.09 -7.78 18.24
C ALA A 144 8.91 -7.80 19.55
N GLY A 145 9.12 -6.67 20.25
CA GLY A 145 10.31 -6.59 21.11
C GLY A 145 10.29 -5.73 22.38
N ASP A 146 9.29 -4.90 22.65
CA ASP A 146 9.34 -3.94 23.77
C ASP A 146 8.33 -4.24 24.90
N GLY A 147 7.57 -5.33 24.79
CA GLY A 147 6.52 -5.68 25.77
C GLY A 147 5.28 -4.80 25.68
N ARG A 148 5.19 -3.90 24.68
CA ARG A 148 3.95 -3.18 24.39
C ARG A 148 2.99 -4.12 23.66
N PRO A 149 1.68 -4.10 23.98
CA PRO A 149 0.70 -4.85 23.23
C PRO A 149 0.69 -4.34 21.78
N SER A 150 0.98 -5.23 20.83
CA SER A 150 0.87 -4.90 19.41
C SER A 150 -0.59 -4.59 19.11
N ARG A 151 -0.87 -3.45 18.48
CA ARG A 151 -2.23 -3.18 17.97
C ARG A 151 -2.44 -4.02 16.72
N ALA A 152 -3.57 -4.72 16.65
CA ALA A 152 -3.96 -5.45 15.45
C ALA A 152 -4.09 -4.47 14.26
N PRO A 153 -3.66 -4.85 13.04
CA PRO A 153 -3.94 -4.04 11.88
C PRO A 153 -5.44 -4.10 11.56
N ASN A 154 -5.90 -3.20 10.71
CA ASN A 154 -7.24 -3.24 10.17
C ASN A 154 -7.37 -4.39 9.15
N TRP A 155 -7.69 -5.59 9.64
CA TRP A 155 -7.78 -6.79 8.79
C TRP A 155 -8.83 -6.67 7.70
N THR A 156 -9.99 -6.06 7.99
CA THR A 156 -11.03 -5.82 6.97
C THR A 156 -10.48 -4.98 5.82
N ARG A 157 -9.70 -3.94 6.14
CA ARG A 157 -9.06 -3.09 5.15
C ARG A 157 -7.98 -3.82 4.36
N MET A 158 -7.17 -4.65 5.02
CA MET A 158 -6.16 -5.48 4.35
C MET A 158 -6.78 -6.56 3.43
N ASP A 159 -7.95 -7.10 3.78
CA ASP A 159 -8.69 -8.03 2.93
C ASP A 159 -9.17 -7.35 1.64
N LEU A 160 -9.76 -6.15 1.74
CA LEU A 160 -10.11 -5.33 0.57
C LEU A 160 -8.86 -4.93 -0.25
N ALA A 161 -7.76 -4.64 0.44
CA ALA A 161 -6.51 -4.26 -0.21
C ALA A 161 -5.92 -5.40 -1.04
N GLU A 162 -5.99 -6.64 -0.55
CA GLU A 162 -5.60 -7.82 -1.31
C GLU A 162 -6.40 -7.93 -2.61
N GLU A 163 -7.73 -7.75 -2.55
CA GLU A 163 -8.58 -7.82 -3.73
C GLU A 163 -8.24 -6.73 -4.75
N LEU A 164 -8.07 -5.49 -4.30
CA LEU A 164 -7.65 -4.36 -5.15
C LEU A 164 -6.26 -4.60 -5.76
N LEU A 165 -5.29 -5.08 -4.97
CA LEU A 165 -3.93 -5.36 -5.44
C LEU A 165 -3.90 -6.51 -6.46
N LEU A 166 -4.72 -7.55 -6.27
CA LEU A 166 -4.88 -8.64 -7.25
C LEU A 166 -5.45 -8.10 -8.56
N PHE A 167 -6.46 -7.24 -8.49
CA PHE A 167 -7.02 -6.58 -9.66
C PHE A 167 -6.00 -5.70 -10.40
N LEU A 168 -5.25 -4.86 -9.68
CA LEU A 168 -4.20 -4.03 -10.25
C LEU A 168 -3.11 -4.89 -10.91
N THR A 169 -2.72 -5.99 -10.25
CA THR A 169 -1.72 -6.94 -10.79
C THR A 169 -2.20 -7.58 -12.10
N GLY A 170 -3.48 -7.91 -12.20
CA GLY A 170 -4.11 -8.42 -13.44
C GLY A 170 -4.37 -7.36 -14.51
N SER A 171 -4.27 -6.07 -14.15
CA SER A 171 -4.57 -4.92 -14.99
C SER A 171 -3.34 -4.17 -15.51
N VAL A 172 -2.12 -4.59 -15.17
CA VAL A 172 -0.88 -3.99 -15.66
C VAL A 172 0.02 -5.09 -16.22
N ASP A 173 1.02 -4.74 -17.03
CA ASP A 173 2.11 -5.64 -17.37
C ASP A 173 3.48 -5.00 -17.17
N GLY A 174 4.53 -5.81 -17.12
CA GLY A 174 5.90 -5.32 -16.98
C GLY A 174 6.28 -4.88 -15.56
N PRO A 175 7.28 -3.98 -15.40
CA PRO A 175 7.91 -3.67 -14.11
C PRO A 175 6.96 -3.15 -13.03
N GLY A 176 5.84 -2.53 -13.41
CA GLY A 176 4.82 -2.05 -12.46
C GLY A 176 4.19 -3.16 -11.61
N LYS A 177 4.32 -4.43 -12.01
CA LYS A 177 3.88 -5.59 -11.20
C LYS A 177 4.74 -5.82 -9.96
N ALA A 178 6.02 -5.49 -9.98
CA ALA A 178 6.94 -5.77 -8.89
C ALA A 178 6.48 -5.19 -7.54
N PRO A 179 6.14 -3.89 -7.41
CA PRO A 179 5.62 -3.36 -6.16
C PRO A 179 4.30 -4.01 -5.72
N LEU A 180 3.36 -4.24 -6.64
CA LEU A 180 2.06 -4.85 -6.33
C LEU A 180 2.21 -6.27 -5.76
N LEU A 181 3.04 -7.10 -6.41
CA LEU A 181 3.34 -8.45 -5.96
C LEU A 181 4.08 -8.43 -4.61
N CYS A 182 5.00 -7.49 -4.41
CA CYS A 182 5.67 -7.33 -3.13
C CYS A 182 4.67 -6.99 -2.01
N MET A 183 3.71 -6.09 -2.25
CA MET A 183 2.68 -5.73 -1.28
C MET A 183 1.73 -6.90 -1.00
N LEU A 184 1.34 -7.67 -2.02
CA LEU A 184 0.57 -8.92 -1.84
C LEU A 184 1.33 -9.93 -0.95
N GLY A 185 2.63 -10.08 -1.19
CA GLY A 185 3.48 -10.94 -0.36
C GLY A 185 3.55 -10.46 1.09
N TRP A 186 3.67 -9.15 1.30
CA TRP A 186 3.65 -8.56 2.64
C TRP A 186 2.31 -8.82 3.36
N VAL A 187 1.17 -8.66 2.68
CA VAL A 187 -0.16 -8.99 3.25
C VAL A 187 -0.22 -10.46 3.66
N GLN A 188 0.24 -11.40 2.82
CA GLN A 188 0.26 -12.82 3.18
C GLN A 188 1.18 -13.10 4.37
N TRP A 189 2.33 -12.44 4.43
CA TRP A 189 3.28 -12.60 5.54
C TRP A 189 2.69 -12.10 6.86
N CYS A 190 2.05 -10.93 6.87
CA CYS A 190 1.33 -10.40 8.03
C CYS A 190 0.26 -11.37 8.55
N ARG A 191 -0.40 -12.12 7.66
CA ARG A 191 -1.40 -13.15 8.01
C ARG A 191 -0.78 -14.50 8.46
N GLY A 192 0.53 -14.60 8.55
CA GLY A 192 1.23 -15.85 8.90
C GLY A 192 1.32 -16.87 7.75
N ARG A 193 1.05 -16.47 6.51
CA ARG A 193 1.07 -17.35 5.32
C ARG A 193 2.41 -17.27 4.59
N GLY A 194 3.49 -17.65 5.29
CA GLY A 194 4.87 -17.49 4.80
C GLY A 194 5.16 -18.12 3.43
N THR A 195 4.61 -19.29 3.14
CA THR A 195 4.77 -19.95 1.82
C THR A 195 4.18 -19.10 0.69
N TRP A 196 2.98 -18.56 0.88
CA TRP A 196 2.34 -17.68 -0.10
C TRP A 196 3.07 -16.36 -0.24
N ALA A 197 3.55 -15.80 0.88
CA ALA A 197 4.36 -14.60 0.87
C ALA A 197 5.64 -14.78 0.03
N GLY A 198 6.38 -15.87 0.25
CA GLY A 198 7.59 -16.20 -0.51
C GLY A 198 7.32 -16.31 -2.02
N MET A 199 6.22 -16.95 -2.42
CA MET A 199 5.83 -17.02 -3.85
C MET A 199 5.62 -15.63 -4.47
N TYR A 200 5.00 -14.71 -3.74
CA TYR A 200 4.79 -13.34 -4.22
C TYR A 200 6.08 -12.52 -4.26
N PHE A 201 6.98 -12.68 -3.28
CA PHE A 201 8.29 -12.01 -3.28
C PHE A 201 9.18 -12.49 -4.42
N GLN A 202 9.17 -13.79 -4.73
CA GLN A 202 9.86 -14.35 -5.89
C GLN A 202 9.27 -13.81 -7.19
N ALA A 203 7.93 -13.84 -7.33
CA ALA A 203 7.25 -13.28 -8.48
C ALA A 203 7.56 -11.79 -8.69
N SER A 204 7.64 -11.00 -7.61
CA SER A 204 8.06 -9.59 -7.67
C SER A 204 9.45 -9.44 -8.28
N GLN A 205 10.39 -10.29 -7.87
CA GLN A 205 11.77 -10.29 -8.34
C GLN A 205 11.93 -10.81 -9.78
N GLU A 206 11.00 -11.61 -10.31
CA GLU A 206 10.97 -11.97 -11.72
C GLU A 206 10.73 -10.75 -12.64
N PHE A 207 9.95 -9.76 -12.17
CA PHE A 207 9.71 -8.53 -12.92
C PHE A 207 10.82 -7.49 -12.74
N ILE A 208 11.36 -7.36 -11.52
CA ILE A 208 12.50 -6.49 -11.23
C ILE A 208 13.50 -7.28 -10.36
N PRO A 209 14.55 -7.86 -10.95
CA PRO A 209 15.59 -8.56 -10.20
C PRO A 209 16.21 -7.66 -9.13
N GLY A 210 16.25 -8.15 -7.89
CA GLY A 210 16.76 -7.37 -6.76
C GLY A 210 15.81 -6.27 -6.26
N TYR A 211 14.50 -6.37 -6.54
CA TYR A 211 13.51 -5.46 -5.95
C TYR A 211 13.64 -5.42 -4.42
N LYS A 212 14.18 -4.31 -3.90
CA LYS A 212 14.80 -4.24 -2.56
C LYS A 212 13.88 -4.72 -1.44
N LEU A 213 12.62 -4.27 -1.42
CA LEU A 213 11.69 -4.64 -0.34
C LEU A 213 11.35 -6.14 -0.37
N ALA A 214 11.08 -6.70 -1.56
CA ALA A 214 10.81 -8.12 -1.70
C ALA A 214 12.00 -8.97 -1.25
N ASN A 215 13.23 -8.55 -1.61
CA ASN A 215 14.45 -9.23 -1.17
C ASN A 215 14.63 -9.17 0.35
N LEU A 216 14.38 -8.01 0.98
CA LEU A 216 14.48 -7.87 2.44
C LEU A 216 13.45 -8.75 3.17
N LEU A 217 12.20 -8.76 2.70
CA LEU A 217 11.14 -9.58 3.29
C LEU A 217 11.37 -11.08 3.06
N GLU A 218 11.89 -11.48 1.90
CA GLU A 218 12.29 -12.87 1.63
C GLU A 218 13.41 -13.31 2.59
N ARG A 219 14.41 -12.46 2.83
CA ARG A 219 15.48 -12.77 3.81
C ARG A 219 14.95 -12.91 5.23
N LEU A 220 13.90 -12.17 5.61
CA LEU A 220 13.22 -12.37 6.89
C LEU A 220 12.55 -13.75 6.94
N LEU A 221 11.87 -14.17 5.88
CA LEU A 221 11.28 -15.52 5.80
C LEU A 221 12.34 -16.62 5.88
N ASP A 222 13.48 -16.45 5.20
CA ASP A 222 14.56 -17.45 5.17
C ASP A 222 15.17 -17.72 6.55
N VAL A 223 15.22 -16.71 7.42
CA VAL A 223 15.66 -16.87 8.82
C VAL A 223 14.53 -17.29 9.77
N GLY A 224 13.35 -17.60 9.23
CA GLY A 224 12.18 -18.04 10.00
C GLY A 224 11.48 -16.92 10.77
N TYR A 225 11.65 -15.66 10.36
CA TYR A 225 11.02 -14.53 11.03
C TYR A 225 9.52 -14.46 10.69
N ILE A 226 8.69 -14.55 11.73
CA ILE A 226 7.22 -14.48 11.64
C ILE A 226 6.77 -13.10 12.10
N ALA A 227 5.89 -12.47 11.32
CA ALA A 227 5.26 -11.19 11.67
C ALA A 227 4.69 -11.23 13.09
N ALA A 228 4.88 -10.15 13.86
CA ALA A 228 4.39 -10.06 15.23
C ALA A 228 2.88 -10.29 15.32
N TRP A 229 2.11 -9.72 14.39
CA TRP A 229 0.66 -9.92 14.33
C TRP A 229 0.25 -11.38 14.20
N ALA A 230 1.01 -12.19 13.45
CA ALA A 230 0.71 -13.61 13.28
C ALA A 230 1.07 -14.47 14.50
N LYS A 231 1.85 -13.96 15.46
CA LYS A 231 2.27 -14.69 16.66
C LYS A 231 1.30 -14.55 17.83
N ASP A 232 0.49 -13.50 17.85
CA ASP A 232 -0.45 -13.22 18.94
C ASP A 232 -1.90 -13.35 18.47
N HIS A 233 -2.67 -14.23 19.12
CA HIS A 233 -4.08 -14.49 18.85
C HIS A 233 -4.98 -13.25 18.84
N GLU A 234 -4.69 -12.22 19.65
CA GLU A 234 -5.48 -10.99 19.70
C GLU A 234 -5.27 -10.11 18.46
N THR A 235 -4.13 -10.29 17.79
CA THR A 235 -3.74 -9.51 16.61
C THR A 235 -3.75 -10.32 15.33
N ALA A 236 -3.75 -11.64 15.43
CA ALA A 236 -3.68 -12.54 14.30
C ALA A 236 -4.91 -12.40 13.40
N TRP A 237 -4.67 -12.61 12.11
CA TRP A 237 -5.74 -12.54 11.13
C TRP A 237 -6.78 -13.63 11.39
N PRO A 238 -8.07 -13.26 11.57
CA PRO A 238 -9.11 -14.19 12.01
C PRO A 238 -9.60 -15.14 10.90
N GLY A 239 -9.03 -15.06 9.69
CA GLY A 239 -9.53 -15.73 8.50
C GLY A 239 -10.61 -14.92 7.77
N GLN A 240 -10.83 -15.24 6.49
CA GLN A 240 -11.88 -14.60 5.70
C GLN A 240 -13.24 -15.00 6.30
N ARG A 241 -13.93 -14.07 6.97
CA ARG A 241 -15.36 -14.27 7.25
C ARG A 241 -16.10 -14.12 5.92
N ARG A 242 -16.70 -15.20 5.42
CA ARG A 242 -17.62 -15.09 4.28
C ARG A 242 -18.74 -14.14 4.70
N GLN A 243 -18.92 -13.04 3.98
CA GLN A 243 -20.17 -12.27 4.05
C GLN A 243 -21.29 -13.22 3.59
N GLY A 244 -22.05 -13.79 4.54
CA GLY A 244 -23.03 -14.84 4.27
C GLY A 244 -23.51 -15.65 5.49
N GLU A 245 -22.93 -15.47 6.67
CA GLU A 245 -23.50 -16.01 7.93
C GLU A 245 -24.03 -14.87 8.80
N ALA A 246 -25.08 -14.23 8.31
CA ALA A 246 -26.09 -13.56 9.14
C ALA A 246 -27.43 -13.85 8.46
N ALA A 247 -28.07 -14.92 8.92
CA ALA A 247 -29.48 -15.21 8.67
C ALA A 247 -30.34 -14.39 9.65
#